data_AF-A0A1W9WTV7-F1
#
_entry.id   AF-A0A1W9WTV7-F1
#
_cell.length_a   1.000
_cell.length_b   1.000
_cell.length_c   1.000
_cell.angle_alpha   90.00
_cell.angle_beta   90.00
_cell.angle_gamma   90.00
#
_symmetry.space_group_name_H-M   'P 1'
#
loop_
_entity.id
_entity.type
_entity.pdbx_description
1 polymer ?
#
loop_
_entity_poly.entity_id
_entity_poly.type
_entity_poly.pdbx_seq_one_letter_code
_entity_poly.pdbx_strand_id
1 'polypeptide(L)'
;MFAPIESPQEALSYVLMATPFSAHTGQKINPAYRYYTDVIEDTHVVATKDGFEILLYTYRNFGCGSHPTSTIRVTLRLNGMISYPSQRIAYANPAEDNLCVD
;
A
#
# COMPACT_ATOMS: atom_id res chain seq x y z
N MET A 1 5.20 26.29 0.17
CA MET A 1 3.95 26.19 0.94
C MET A 1 3.10 25.15 0.22
N PHE A 2 2.76 24.05 0.87
CA PHE A 2 1.86 23.04 0.29
C PHE A 2 0.42 23.54 0.44
N ALA A 3 -0.43 23.27 -0.54
CA ALA A 3 -1.88 23.48 -0.39
C ALA A 3 -2.39 22.58 0.76
N PRO A 4 -3.34 23.05 1.58
CA PRO A 4 -3.96 22.22 2.59
C PRO A 4 -4.61 20.99 1.94
N ILE A 5 -4.50 19.83 2.59
CA ILE A 5 -5.11 18.58 2.14
C ILE A 5 -6.50 18.51 2.78
N GLU A 6 -7.54 18.72 1.97
CA GLU A 6 -8.91 18.92 2.47
C GLU A 6 -9.82 17.73 2.15
N SER A 7 -9.42 16.88 1.21
CA SER A 7 -10.22 15.74 0.76
C SER A 7 -9.47 14.41 0.77
N PRO A 8 -10.20 13.28 0.88
CA PRO A 8 -9.62 11.94 0.76
C PRO A 8 -8.85 11.72 -0.56
N GLN A 9 -9.33 12.32 -1.65
CA GLN A 9 -8.74 12.14 -2.98
C GLN A 9 -7.43 12.94 -3.14
N GLU A 10 -7.35 14.12 -2.55
CA GLU A 10 -6.09 14.87 -2.43
C GLU A 10 -5.10 14.13 -1.54
N ALA A 11 -5.54 13.57 -0.42
CA ALA A 11 -4.70 12.81 0.49
C ALA A 11 -4.06 11.60 -0.21
N LEU A 12 -4.87 10.83 -0.96
CA LEU A 12 -4.38 9.71 -1.77
C LEU A 12 -3.35 10.18 -2.81
N SER A 13 -3.68 11.22 -3.57
CA SER A 13 -2.80 11.75 -4.62
C SER A 13 -1.47 12.24 -4.06
N TYR A 14 -1.52 12.93 -2.92
CA TYR A 14 -0.33 13.42 -2.22
C TYR A 14 0.60 12.28 -1.78
N VAL A 15 0.04 11.25 -1.15
CA VAL A 15 0.83 10.10 -0.68
C VAL A 15 1.40 9.28 -1.84
N LEU A 16 0.64 9.06 -2.91
CA LEU A 16 1.13 8.36 -4.10
C LEU A 16 2.28 9.12 -4.79
N MET A 17 2.26 10.45 -4.77
CA MET A 17 3.37 11.26 -5.30
C MET A 17 4.60 11.23 -4.37
N ALA A 18 4.38 11.18 -3.06
CA ALA A 18 5.44 11.30 -2.06
C ALA A 18 6.08 9.96 -1.65
N THR A 19 5.52 8.82 -2.05
CA THR A 19 5.95 7.48 -1.63
C THR A 19 6.01 6.52 -2.83
N PRO A 20 6.81 5.44 -2.76
CA PRO A 20 6.88 4.44 -3.83
C PRO A 20 5.72 3.42 -3.79
N PHE A 21 4.63 3.74 -3.09
CA PHE A 21 3.50 2.83 -2.90
C PHE A 21 2.48 2.96 -4.03
N SER A 22 1.73 1.90 -4.26
CA SER A 22 0.71 1.83 -5.31
C SER A 22 -0.70 1.70 -4.72
N ALA A 23 -1.67 2.29 -5.42
CA ALA A 23 -3.08 2.07 -5.16
C ALA A 23 -3.57 0.86 -5.96
N HIS A 24 -4.22 -0.10 -5.31
CA HIS A 24 -4.83 -1.25 -5.98
C HIS A 24 -6.35 -1.19 -5.81
N THR A 25 -7.09 -1.27 -6.91
CA THR A 25 -8.57 -1.22 -6.92
C THR A 25 -9.13 -2.34 -7.76
N GLY A 26 -10.36 -2.78 -7.46
CA GLY A 26 -11.02 -3.88 -8.17
C GLY A 26 -10.29 -5.21 -7.98
N GLN A 27 -9.61 -5.41 -6.85
CA GLN A 27 -8.83 -6.62 -6.60
C GLN A 27 -9.74 -7.85 -6.59
N LYS A 28 -9.25 -8.92 -7.23
CA LYS A 28 -9.91 -10.23 -7.26
C LYS A 28 -8.94 -11.29 -6.76
N ILE A 29 -9.48 -12.30 -6.10
CA ILE A 29 -8.69 -13.47 -5.68
C ILE A 29 -8.20 -14.20 -6.93
N ASN A 30 -6.89 -14.43 -6.99
CA ASN A 30 -6.22 -15.25 -7.98
C ASN A 30 -5.86 -16.58 -7.33
N PRO A 31 -6.44 -17.72 -7.76
CA PRO A 31 -6.18 -19.02 -7.15
C PRO A 31 -4.73 -19.50 -7.31
N ALA A 32 -3.95 -18.90 -8.22
CA ALA A 32 -2.53 -19.19 -8.35
C ALA A 32 -1.67 -18.55 -7.24
N TYR A 33 -2.19 -17.57 -6.51
CA TYR A 33 -1.44 -16.84 -5.50
C TYR A 33 -1.57 -17.46 -4.12
N ARG A 34 -0.52 -17.29 -3.31
CA ARG A 34 -0.52 -17.65 -1.90
C ARG A 34 -0.91 -16.43 -1.07
N TYR A 35 -1.97 -16.53 -0.31
CA TYR A 35 -2.50 -15.45 0.54
C TYR A 35 -2.05 -15.62 1.99
N TYR A 36 -1.74 -14.50 2.64
CA TYR A 36 -1.29 -14.42 4.04
C TYR A 36 -2.25 -13.60 4.91
N THR A 37 -3.38 -13.18 4.35
CA THR A 37 -4.49 -12.46 5.00
C THR A 37 -5.80 -13.08 4.56
N ASP A 38 -6.81 -13.04 5.44
CA ASP A 38 -8.14 -13.57 5.17
C ASP A 38 -8.94 -12.67 4.20
N VAL A 39 -8.63 -11.37 4.20
CA VAL A 39 -9.32 -10.37 3.38
C VAL A 39 -8.30 -9.53 2.61
N ILE A 40 -8.58 -9.35 1.32
CA ILE A 40 -7.90 -8.38 0.46
C ILE A 40 -8.85 -7.21 0.26
N GLU A 41 -8.47 -6.06 0.81
CA GLU A 41 -9.24 -4.83 0.74
C GLU A 41 -8.73 -3.96 -0.41
N ASP A 42 -9.59 -3.29 -1.17
CA ASP A 42 -9.13 -2.28 -2.11
C ASP A 42 -8.51 -1.08 -1.38
N THR A 43 -7.62 -0.37 -2.07
CA THR A 43 -7.12 0.92 -1.61
C THR A 43 -8.28 1.84 -1.29
N HIS A 44 -8.27 2.35 -0.07
CA HIS A 44 -9.29 3.26 0.43
C HIS A 44 -8.64 4.28 1.36
N VAL A 45 -9.37 5.37 1.58
CA VAL A 45 -8.96 6.48 2.43
C VAL A 45 -10.04 6.68 3.49
N VAL A 46 -9.63 6.71 4.75
CA VAL A 46 -10.49 7.02 5.88
C VAL A 46 -10.06 8.35 6.47
N ALA A 47 -10.97 9.32 6.50
CA ALA A 47 -10.72 10.57 7.22
C ALA A 47 -10.73 10.30 8.73
N THR A 48 -9.75 10.84 9.44
CA THR A 48 -9.65 10.81 10.89
C THR A 48 -9.69 12.23 11.45
N LYS A 49 -9.68 12.37 12.78
CA LYS A 49 -9.68 13.70 13.43
C LYS A 49 -8.40 14.50 13.13
N ASP A 50 -7.29 13.81 12.87
CA ASP A 50 -5.95 14.40 12.76
C ASP A 50 -5.37 14.32 11.33
N GLY A 51 -6.15 13.86 10.35
CA GLY A 51 -5.75 13.72 8.96
C GLY A 51 -6.45 12.54 8.27
N PHE A 52 -5.66 11.66 7.64
CA PHE A 52 -6.15 10.55 6.81
C PHE A 52 -5.38 9.27 7.10
N GLU A 53 -6.08 8.14 7.08
CA GLU A 53 -5.51 6.81 7.00
C GLU A 53 -5.76 6.22 5.61
N ILE A 54 -4.73 5.67 5.00
CA ILE A 54 -4.75 5.20 3.61
C ILE A 54 -4.18 3.78 3.57
N LEU A 55 -4.92 2.87 2.95
CA LEU A 55 -4.42 1.53 2.66
C LEU A 55 -3.77 1.51 1.27
N LEU A 56 -2.46 1.30 1.22
CA LEU A 56 -1.69 1.18 -0.02
C LEU A 56 -0.95 -0.15 -0.08
N TYR A 57 -0.32 -0.38 -1.23
CA TYR A 57 0.42 -1.59 -1.52
C TYR A 57 1.86 -1.30 -1.88
N THR A 58 2.72 -2.26 -1.59
CA THR A 58 4.09 -2.28 -2.08
C THR A 58 4.46 -3.69 -2.50
N TYR A 59 5.15 -3.82 -3.62
CA TYR A 59 5.68 -5.09 -4.09
C TYR A 59 7.19 -5.08 -3.91
N ARG A 60 7.72 -6.16 -3.35
CA ARG A 60 9.16 -6.33 -3.20
C ARG A 60 9.75 -6.66 -4.57
N ASN A 61 10.26 -5.66 -5.28
CA ASN A 61 10.83 -5.82 -6.63
C ASN A 61 12.24 -6.44 -6.66
N PHE A 62 13.00 -6.29 -5.56
CA PHE A 62 14.43 -6.59 -5.54
C PHE A 62 14.79 -7.66 -4.52
N GLY A 63 15.88 -8.36 -4.82
CA GLY A 63 16.45 -9.42 -4.02
C GLY A 63 16.12 -10.82 -4.55
N CYS A 64 16.50 -11.82 -3.77
CA CYS A 64 16.26 -13.24 -4.06
C CYS A 64 15.17 -13.82 -3.16
N GLY A 65 14.48 -14.83 -3.69
CA GLY A 65 13.44 -15.56 -2.99
C GLY A 65 12.05 -15.06 -3.36
N SER A 66 11.09 -15.18 -2.46
CA SER A 66 9.72 -14.71 -2.70
C SER A 66 9.67 -13.17 -2.79
N HIS A 67 8.91 -12.68 -3.77
CA HIS A 67 8.64 -11.26 -4.02
C HIS A 67 7.18 -10.94 -3.63
N PRO A 68 6.85 -10.84 -2.33
CA PRO A 68 5.48 -10.64 -1.90
C PRO A 68 4.96 -9.24 -2.20
N THR A 69 3.66 -9.13 -2.44
CA THR A 69 2.92 -7.89 -2.28
C THR A 69 2.49 -7.73 -0.83
N SER A 70 2.77 -6.56 -0.25
CA SER A 70 2.41 -6.19 1.11
C SER A 70 1.43 -5.04 1.15
N THR A 71 0.53 -5.05 2.12
CA THR A 71 -0.29 -3.89 2.51
C THR A 71 0.49 -2.96 3.44
N ILE A 72 0.33 -1.66 3.24
CA ILE A 72 0.87 -0.58 4.05
C ILE A 72 -0.29 0.30 4.53
N ARG A 73 -0.39 0.52 5.84
CA ARG A 73 -1.26 1.57 6.39
C ARG A 73 -0.45 2.84 6.51
N VAL A 74 -0.81 3.84 5.71
CA VAL A 74 -0.19 5.16 5.71
C VAL A 74 -1.08 6.11 6.50
N THR A 75 -0.48 6.84 7.44
CA THR A 75 -1.10 7.96 8.12
C THR A 75 -0.54 9.26 7.53
N LEU A 76 -1.43 10.08 7.00
CA LEU A 76 -1.13 11.42 6.51
C LEU A 76 -1.76 12.45 7.43
N ARG A 77 -0.95 13.28 8.10
CA ARG A 77 -1.46 14.37 8.93
C ARG A 77 -1.75 15.62 8.10
N LEU A 78 -2.63 16.47 8.61
CA LEU A 78 -3.00 17.74 7.95
C LEU A 78 -1.82 18.69 7.72
N ASN A 79 -0.72 18.53 8.47
CA ASN A 79 0.52 19.29 8.26
C ASN A 79 1.43 18.70 7.16
N GLY A 80 0.98 17.68 6.43
CA GLY A 80 1.73 17.00 5.37
C GLY A 80 2.67 15.88 5.86
N MET A 81 2.73 15.61 7.16
CA MET A 81 3.60 14.54 7.68
C MET A 81 3.02 13.16 7.33
N ILE A 82 3.84 12.33 6.67
CA ILE A 82 3.53 10.95 6.31
C ILE A 82 4.24 9.99 7.27
N SER A 83 3.52 8.97 7.74
CA SER A 83 4.10 7.86 8.51
C SER A 83 3.45 6.54 8.13
N TYR A 84 4.20 5.43 8.18
CA TYR A 84 3.72 4.10 7.83
C TYR A 84 4.40 3.04 8.70
N PRO A 85 4.03 2.94 9.99
CA PRO A 85 4.75 2.09 10.95
C PRO A 85 4.54 0.59 10.73
N SER A 86 3.56 0.20 9.91
CA SER A 86 3.18 -1.20 9.74
C SER A 86 3.10 -1.61 8.28
N GLN A 87 3.77 -2.72 7.98
CA GLN A 87 3.69 -3.46 6.74
C GLN A 87 3.28 -4.90 7.05
N ARG A 88 2.36 -5.46 6.26
CA ARG A 88 1.95 -6.86 6.35
C ARG A 88 1.94 -7.48 4.98
N ILE A 89 2.48 -8.70 4.85
CA ILE A 89 2.40 -9.46 3.62
C ILE A 89 0.93 -9.79 3.35
N ALA A 90 0.46 -9.49 2.14
CA ALA A 90 -0.90 -9.77 1.73
C ALA A 90 -0.96 -11.05 0.89
N TYR A 91 -0.16 -11.12 -0.16
CA TYR A 91 -0.07 -12.26 -1.03
C TYR A 91 1.29 -12.31 -1.74
N ALA A 92 1.64 -13.50 -2.24
CA ALA A 92 2.81 -13.71 -3.08
C ALA A 92 2.43 -14.62 -4.25
N ASN A 93 3.08 -14.43 -5.40
CA ASN A 93 2.98 -15.36 -6.51
C ASN A 93 4.03 -16.48 -6.32
N PRO A 94 3.63 -17.74 -6.10
CA PRO A 94 4.57 -18.84 -5.92
C PRO A 94 5.50 -19.08 -7.11
N ALA A 95 5.13 -18.62 -8.32
CA ALA A 95 6.00 -18.69 -9.49
C ALA A 95 7.27 -17.83 -9.34
N GLU A 96 7.28 -16.88 -8.40
CA GLU A 96 8.39 -15.97 -8.14
C GLU A 96 9.23 -16.40 -6.92
N ASP A 97 8.91 -17.52 -6.24
CA ASP A 97 9.52 -17.90 -4.95
C ASP A 97 11.05 -18.12 -5.00
N ASN A 98 11.64 -18.35 -6.19
CA ASN A 98 13.08 -18.53 -6.39
C ASN A 98 13.66 -17.54 -7.39
N LEU A 99 12.98 -16.41 -7.61
CA LEU A 99 13.44 -15.39 -8.54
C LEU A 99 14.48 -14.48 -7.85
N CYS A 100 15.59 -14.23 -8.53
CA CYS A 100 16.57 -13.21 -8.13
C CYS A 100 16.50 -12.04 -9.12
N VAL A 101 16.23 -10.85 -8.59
CA VAL A 101 16.16 -9.59 -9.35
C VAL A 101 17.09 -8.58 -8.69
N ASP A 102 17.96 -7.97 -9.47
CA ASP A 102 18.97 -6.98 -9.06
C ASP A 102 18.52 -5.55 -9.38
#